data_AF-A0AAU6GS55-F1
#
_entry.id   AF-A0AAU6GS55-F1
#
_cell.length_a   1.000
_cell.length_b   1.000
_cell.length_c   1.000
_cell.angle_alpha   90.00
_cell.angle_beta   90.00
_cell.angle_gamma   90.00
#
_symmetry.space_group_name_H-M   'P 1'
#
loop_
_entity.id
_entity.type
_entity.pdbx_description
1 polymer ?
#
loop_
_entity_poly.entity_id
_entity_poly.type
_entity_poly.pdbx_seq_one_letter_code
_entity_poly.pdbx_strand_id
1 'polypeptide(L)' 'MTIVILCLFVVMGLVQVIRPQLLWKMNRPLQAPFVKNYDATEPSSAGYAMTRAVGAVFLVVAVVMLVNAL' A
#
# COMPACT_ATOMS: atom_id res chain seq x y z
N MET A 1 -20.16 8.04 -3.49
CA MET A 1 -18.82 7.82 -4.06
C MET A 1 -17.73 7.78 -3.00
N THR A 2 -17.73 8.69 -2.01
CA THR A 2 -16.73 8.75 -0.94
C THR A 2 -16.56 7.44 -0.16
N ILE A 3 -17.66 6.80 0.25
CA ILE A 3 -17.64 5.50 0.96
C ILE A 3 -16.90 4.43 0.15
N VAL A 4 -17.18 4.34 -1.17
CA VAL A 4 -16.52 3.36 -2.06
C VAL A 4 -15.01 3.60 -2.10
N ILE A 5 -14.58 4.85 -2.22
CA ILE A 5 -13.15 5.22 -2.21
C ILE A 5 -12.50 4.84 -0.87
N LEU A 6 -13.16 5.12 0.25
CA LEU A 6 -12.65 4.78 1.58
C LEU A 6 -12.53 3.26 1.77
N CYS A 7 -13.47 2.46 1.26
CA CYS A 7 -13.34 1.00 1.25
C CYS A 7 -12.12 0.54 0.44
N LEU A 8 -11.85 1.14 -0.73
CA LEU A 8 -10.65 0.84 -1.51
C LEU A 8 -9.37 1.19 -0.75
N PHE A 9 -9.35 2.32 -0.02
CA PHE A 9 -8.23 2.70 0.84
C PHE A 9 -8.02 1.71 1.98
N VAL A 10 -9.08 1.22 2.61
CA VAL A 10 -8.98 0.18 3.64
C VAL A 10 -8.35 -1.09 3.06
N VAL A 11 -8.77 -1.54 1.87
CA VAL A 11 -8.16 -2.71 1.21
C VAL A 11 -6.69 -2.46 0.89
N MET A 12 -6.35 -1.30 0.33
CA MET A 12 -4.95 -0.93 0.05
C MET A 12 -4.09 -0.89 1.32
N GLY A 13 -4.61 -0.32 2.41
CA GLY A 13 -3.94 -0.28 3.70
C GLY A 13 -3.71 -1.68 4.29
N LEU A 14 -4.71 -2.55 4.22
CA LEU A 14 -4.58 -3.96 4.63
C LEU A 14 -3.49 -4.68 3.82
N VAL A 15 -3.42 -4.47 2.51
CA VAL A 15 -2.35 -5.08 1.69
C VAL A 15 -0.98 -4.56 2.11
N GLN A 16 -0.81 -3.26 2.39
CA GLN A 16 0.45 -2.70 2.88
C GLN A 16 0.89 -3.34 4.21
N VAL A 17 -0.04 -3.61 5.12
CA VAL A 17 0.26 -4.21 6.42
C VAL A 17 0.59 -5.70 6.30
N ILE A 18 -0.21 -6.46 5.55
CA ILE A 18 -0.10 -7.92 5.51
C ILE A 18 1.02 -8.35 4.54
N ARG A 19 0.96 -7.86 3.30
CA ARG A 19 1.82 -8.29 2.18
C ARG A 19 2.22 -7.11 1.29
N PRO A 20 3.06 -6.18 1.79
CA PRO A 20 3.47 -4.99 1.03
C PRO A 20 4.19 -5.32 -0.30
N GLN A 21 4.78 -6.50 -0.40
CA GLN A 21 5.42 -7.00 -1.62
C GLN A 21 4.44 -7.13 -2.79
N LEU A 22 3.16 -7.36 -2.53
CA LEU A 22 2.16 -7.46 -3.61
C LEU A 22 2.00 -6.13 -4.33
N LEU A 23 1.95 -5.02 -3.59
CA LEU A 23 1.85 -3.68 -4.17
C LEU A 23 3.10 -3.33 -4.98
N TRP A 24 4.27 -3.74 -4.50
CA TRP A 24 5.50 -3.63 -5.28
C TRP A 24 5.36 -4.38 -6.60
N LYS A 25 5.14 -5.70 -6.57
CA LYS A 25 5.04 -6.56 -7.75
C LYS A 25 3.97 -6.12 -8.75
N MET A 26 2.82 -5.63 -8.27
CA MET A 26 1.76 -5.08 -9.12
C MET A 26 2.19 -3.82 -9.86
N ASN A 27 3.11 -3.04 -9.30
CA ASN A 27 3.63 -1.81 -9.93
C ASN A 27 4.75 -2.08 -10.96
N ARG A 28 5.25 -3.32 -11.05
CA ARG A 28 6.28 -3.72 -12.02
C ARG A 28 6.01 -3.28 -13.46
N PRO A 29 4.84 -3.54 -14.09
CA PRO A 29 4.59 -3.10 -15.48
C PRO A 29 4.65 -1.58 -15.64
N LEU A 30 4.33 -0.83 -14.59
CA LEU A 30 4.35 0.63 -14.62
C LEU A 30 5.75 1.21 -14.35
N GLN A 31 6.58 0.52 -13.56
CA GLN A 31 7.91 1.00 -13.19
C GLN A 31 9.04 0.44 -14.05
N ALA A 32 8.91 -0.78 -14.57
CA ALA A 32 9.95 -1.44 -15.36
C ALA A 32 10.44 -0.64 -16.58
N PRO A 33 9.60 0.14 -17.30
CA PRO A 33 10.08 0.99 -18.39
C PRO A 33 11.02 2.13 -17.96
N PHE A 34 10.94 2.55 -16.69
CA PHE A 34 11.66 3.72 -16.17
C PHE A 34 12.89 3.34 -15.32
N VAL A 35 13.07 2.06 -15.01
CA VAL A 35 14.12 1.58 -14.11
C VAL A 35 14.95 0.52 -14.83
N LYS A 36 16.26 0.72 -14.92
CA LYS A 36 17.20 -0.17 -15.63
C LYS A 36 17.19 -1.61 -15.06
N ASN A 37 17.00 -1.76 -13.76
CA ASN A 37 16.81 -3.04 -13.09
C ASN A 37 15.78 -2.90 -11.97
N TYR A 38 14.53 -3.22 -12.29
CA TYR A 38 13.42 -3.14 -11.35
C TYR A 38 13.61 -4.00 -10.09
N ASP A 39 14.11 -5.23 -10.27
CA ASP A 39 14.27 -6.18 -9.17
C ASP A 39 15.39 -5.74 -8.21
N ALA A 40 16.41 -5.00 -8.71
CA ALA A 40 17.44 -4.39 -7.86
C ALA A 40 16.95 -3.20 -7.02
N THR A 41 15.77 -2.66 -7.33
CA THR A 41 15.14 -1.57 -6.58
C THR A 41 14.09 -2.05 -5.58
N GLU A 42 13.91 -3.36 -5.43
CA GLU A 42 13.00 -3.92 -4.44
C GLU A 42 13.39 -3.46 -3.02
N PRO A 43 12.43 -2.98 -2.20
CA PRO A 43 12.70 -2.61 -0.82
C PRO A 43 13.35 -3.75 -0.02
N SER A 44 14.30 -3.40 0.84
CA SER A 44 14.88 -4.35 1.80
C SER A 44 13.84 -4.84 2.81
N SER A 45 14.19 -5.84 3.63
CA SER A 45 13.36 -6.28 4.76
C SER A 45 12.97 -5.12 5.69
N ALA A 46 13.91 -4.23 5.99
CA ALA A 46 13.66 -3.01 6.76
C ALA A 46 12.75 -2.03 6.01
N GLY A 47 12.92 -1.89 4.69
CA GLY A 47 12.03 -1.10 3.85
C GLY A 47 10.59 -1.59 3.90
N TYR A 48 10.38 -2.91 3.81
CA TYR A 48 9.04 -3.50 3.96
C TYR A 48 8.49 -3.39 5.37
N ALA A 49 9.33 -3.49 6.40
CA ALA A 49 8.89 -3.24 7.77
C ALA A 49 8.37 -1.80 7.94
N MET A 50 9.07 -0.82 7.36
CA MET A 50 8.62 0.57 7.34
C MET A 50 7.32 0.74 6.54
N THR A 51 7.18 0.06 5.38
CA THR A 51 5.91 0.06 4.63
C THR A 51 4.75 -0.48 5.46
N ARG A 52 4.96 -1.53 6.26
CA ARG A 52 3.91 -2.05 7.16
C ARG A 52 3.54 -1.06 8.24
N ALA A 53 4.53 -0.39 8.85
CA ALA A 53 4.29 0.61 9.89
C ALA A 53 3.46 1.79 9.35
N VAL A 54 3.85 2.34 8.20
CA VAL A 54 3.10 3.41 7.52
C VAL A 54 1.72 2.92 7.09
N GLY A 55 1.63 1.71 6.52
CA GLY A 55 0.37 1.09 6.13
C GLY A 55 -0.59 0.91 7.30
N ALA A 56 -0.10 0.58 8.50
CA ALA A 56 -0.93 0.45 9.70
C ALA A 56 -1.52 1.81 10.12
N VAL A 57 -0.70 2.86 10.13
CA VAL A 57 -1.15 4.23 10.41
C VAL A 57 -2.20 4.67 9.39
N PHE A 58 -1.92 4.46 8.10
CA PHE A 58 -2.85 4.78 7.02
C PHE A 58 -4.18 4.02 7.14
N LEU A 59 -4.13 2.72 7.46
CA LEU A 59 -5.33 1.89 7.64
C LEU A 59 -6.20 2.40 8.79
N VAL A 60 -5.60 2.76 9.93
CA VAL A 60 -6.33 3.34 11.07
C VAL A 60 -7.06 4.62 10.64
N VAL A 61 -6.37 5.53 9.94
CA VAL A 61 -6.98 6.78 9.44
C VAL A 61 -8.12 6.48 8.46
N ALA A 62 -7.91 5.57 7.50
CA ALA A 62 -8.93 5.21 6.52
C ALA A 62 -10.19 4.62 7.17
N VAL A 63 -10.03 3.76 8.18
CA VAL A 63 -11.15 3.20 8.95
C VAL A 63 -11.89 4.28 9.73
N VAL A 64 -11.18 5.18 10.41
CA VAL A 64 -11.80 6.30 11.15
C VAL A 64 -12.60 7.19 10.20
N MET A 65 -12.04 7.52 9.04
CA MET A 65 -12.76 8.29 8.01
C MET A 65 -13.99 7.56 7.50
N LEU A 66 -13.91 6.24 7.27
CA LEU A 66 -15.04 5.44 6.81
C LEU A 66 -16.17 5.42 7.84
N VAL A 67 -15.84 5.20 9.11
CA VAL A 67 -16.82 5.20 10.21
C VAL A 67 -17.51 6.54 10.35
N ASN A 68 -16.78 7.65 10.23
CA ASN A 68 -17.35 9.00 10.30
C ASN A 68 -18.17 9.41 9.05
N ALA A 69 -18.03 8.67 7.95
CA ALA A 69 -18.73 8.94 6.69
C ALA A 69 -19.99 8.07 6.50
N LEU A 70 -20.22 7.11 7.39
CA LEU A 70 -21.43 6.27 7.47
C LEU A 70 -22.52 6.98 8.28
#